data_AF-A0A836UL72-F1
#
_entry.id   AF-A0A836UL72-F1
#
_cell.length_a   1.000
_cell.length_b   1.000
_cell.length_c   1.000
_cell.angle_alpha   90.00
_cell.angle_beta   90.00
_cell.angle_gamma   90.00
#
_symmetry.space_group_name_H-M   'P 1'
#
loop_
_entity.id
_entity.type
_entity.pdbx_description
1 polymer ?
#
loop_
_entity_poly.entity_id
_entity_poly.type
_entity_poly.pdbx_seq_one_letter_code
_entity_poly.pdbx_strand_id
1 'polypeptide(L)' 'QRGGSPTCFDRVLASRMGVKAIDCLLRNKTQVMIGIRDNKMSLTPLIDAVKGKSKINSELLRISDIMSI' A
#
# COMPACT_ATOMS: atom_id res chain seq x y z
N GLN A 1 -2.51 -16.76 2.00
CA GLN A 1 -2.31 -17.66 0.84
C GLN A 1 -1.72 -16.83 -0.31
N ARG A 2 -0.88 -17.41 -1.20
CA ARG A 2 -0.16 -16.69 -2.29
C ARG A 2 -0.73 -16.92 -3.70
N GLY A 3 -1.87 -17.59 -3.83
CA GLY A 3 -2.54 -17.88 -5.10
C GLY A 3 -3.98 -17.35 -5.13
N GLY A 4 -4.63 -17.44 -6.30
CA GLY A 4 -5.97 -16.92 -6.56
C GLY A 4 -5.96 -15.75 -7.55
N SER A 5 -7.02 -15.63 -8.35
CA SER A 5 -7.16 -14.51 -9.28
C SER A 5 -7.26 -13.19 -8.51
N PRO A 6 -6.52 -12.14 -8.90
CA PRO A 6 -6.54 -10.86 -8.20
C PRO A 6 -7.94 -10.27 -8.20
N THR A 7 -8.34 -9.64 -7.09
CA THR A 7 -9.65 -8.98 -7.00
C THR A 7 -9.71 -7.75 -7.91
N CYS A 8 -10.91 -7.19 -8.13
CA CYS A 8 -11.06 -5.94 -8.89
C CYS A 8 -10.20 -4.81 -8.28
N PHE A 9 -10.18 -4.73 -6.95
CA PHE A 9 -9.38 -3.76 -6.22
C PHE A 9 -7.88 -3.93 -6.48
N ASP A 10 -7.37 -5.16 -6.39
CA ASP A 10 -5.94 -5.44 -6.64
C ASP A 10 -5.53 -5.07 -8.07
N ARG A 11 -6.39 -5.36 -9.05
CA ARG A 11 -6.13 -4.99 -10.46
C ARG A 11 -6.07 -3.47 -10.65
N VAL A 12 -7.05 -2.74 -10.10
CA VAL A 12 -7.08 -1.28 -10.17
C VAL A 12 -5.89 -0.66 -9.43
N LEU A 13 -5.56 -1.20 -8.25
CA LEU A 13 -4.41 -0.77 -7.45
C LEU A 13 -3.11 -0.94 -8.23
N ALA A 14 -2.86 -2.14 -8.77
CA ALA A 14 -1.66 -2.46 -9.54
C ALA A 14 -1.51 -1.54 -10.76
N SER A 15 -2.59 -1.33 -11.52
CA SER A 15 -2.59 -0.42 -12.67
C SER A 15 -2.24 1.01 -12.26
N ARG A 16 -2.86 1.54 -11.20
CA ARG A 16 -2.60 2.92 -10.73
C ARG A 16 -1.16 3.07 -10.22
N MET A 17 -0.63 2.08 -9.51
CA MET A 17 0.75 2.09 -9.02
C MET A 17 1.76 2.02 -10.17
N GLY A 18 1.49 1.19 -11.19
CA GLY A 18 2.32 1.06 -12.39
C GLY A 18 2.43 2.36 -13.17
N VAL A 19 1.30 3.03 -13.45
CA VAL A 19 1.30 4.35 -14.12
C VAL A 19 2.12 5.36 -13.32
N LYS A 20 1.95 5.40 -12.00
CA LYS A 20 2.69 6.32 -11.14
C LYS A 20 4.18 6.03 -11.09
N ALA A 21 4.59 4.77 -11.24
CA ALA A 21 5.99 4.38 -11.33
C ALA A 21 6.65 4.94 -12.58
N ILE A 22 5.97 4.82 -13.72
CA ILE A 22 6.44 5.37 -14.99
C ILE A 22 6.55 6.91 -14.89
N ASP A 23 5.53 7.58 -14.34
CA ASP A 23 5.58 9.03 -14.09
C ASP A 23 6.79 9.44 -13.23
N CYS A 24 7.16 8.64 -12.23
CA CYS A 24 8.29 8.94 -11.36
C CYS A 24 9.62 8.76 -12.09
N LEU A 25 9.74 7.69 -12.89
CA LEU A 25 10.91 7.44 -13.73
C LEU A 25 11.12 8.57 -14.75
N LEU A 26 10.04 9.01 -15.42
CA LEU A 26 10.08 10.14 -16.35
C LEU A 26 10.53 11.45 -15.70
N ARG A 27 10.25 11.62 -14.40
CA ARG A 27 10.67 12.78 -13.61
C ARG A 27 12.04 12.61 -12.95
N ASN A 28 12.81 11.59 -13.34
CA ASN A 28 14.11 11.24 -12.74
C ASN A 28 14.06 11.04 -11.22
N LYS A 29 12.91 10.63 -10.66
CA LYS A 29 12.79 10.30 -9.24
C LYS A 29 13.22 8.86 -9.02
N THR A 30 14.31 8.67 -8.29
CA THR A 30 14.85 7.36 -7.92
C THR A 30 14.70 7.12 -6.42
N GLN A 31 14.86 5.87 -5.97
CA GLN A 31 14.84 5.49 -4.55
C GLN A 31 13.55 5.85 -3.79
N VAL A 32 12.40 5.82 -4.48
CA VAL A 32 11.08 6.07 -3.88
C VAL A 32 10.17 4.85 -4.01
N MET A 33 9.37 4.61 -2.99
CA MET A 33 8.28 3.64 -2.97
C MET A 33 6.96 4.34 -3.26
N ILE A 34 6.14 3.73 -4.12
CA ILE A 34 4.77 4.16 -4.38
C ILE A 34 3.85 3.35 -3.49
N GLY A 35 2.85 4.00 -2.90
CA GLY A 35 1.82 3.34 -2.13
C GLY A 35 0.56 4.19 -2.02
N ILE A 36 -0.46 3.64 -1.37
CA ILE A 36 -1.66 4.38 -1.00
C ILE A 36 -1.55 4.81 0.46
N ARG A 37 -1.79 6.09 0.71
CA ARG A 37 -1.96 6.67 2.04
C ARG A 37 -3.20 7.54 2.03
N ASP A 38 -4.11 7.32 2.97
CA ASP A 38 -5.38 8.06 3.07
C ASP A 38 -6.15 8.11 1.74
N ASN A 39 -6.24 6.94 1.09
CA ASN A 39 -6.89 6.73 -0.22
C ASN A 39 -6.27 7.52 -1.41
N LYS A 40 -5.08 8.11 -1.22
CA LYS A 40 -4.34 8.87 -2.24
C LYS A 40 -3.01 8.18 -2.57
N MET A 41 -2.58 8.29 -3.83
CA MET A 41 -1.27 7.80 -4.25
C MET A 41 -0.18 8.71 -3.70
N SER A 42 0.73 8.13 -2.92
CA SER A 42 1.82 8.83 -2.26
C SER A 42 3.18 8.24 -2.63
N LEU A 43 4.20 9.09 -2.57
CA LEU A 43 5.60 8.72 -2.76
C LEU A 43 6.29 8.81 -1.42
N THR A 44 6.96 7.74 -1.03
CA THR A 44 7.74 7.69 0.22
C THR A 44 9.18 7.33 -0.10
N PRO A 45 10.19 8.00 0.47
CA PRO A 45 11.58 7.58 0.32
C PRO A 45 11.77 6.13 0.76
N LEU A 46 12.55 5.36 0.00
CA LEU A 46 12.73 3.93 0.27
C LEU A 46 13.32 3.68 1.68
N ILE A 47 14.21 4.57 2.13
CA ILE A 47 14.83 4.47 3.46
C ILE A 47 13.80 4.56 4.59
N ASP A 48 12.75 5.36 4.42
CA ASP A 48 11.69 5.54 5.41
C ASP A 48 10.66 4.42 5.32
N ALA A 49 10.35 3.98 4.10
CA ALA A 49 9.42 2.89 3.85
C ALA A 49 9.88 1.57 4.49
N VAL A 50 11.18 1.28 4.49
CA VAL A 50 11.75 0.05 5.08
C VAL A 50 11.85 0.14 6.61
N LYS A 51 12.05 1.33 7.17
CA LYS A 51 12.15 1.54 8.63
C LYS A 51 10.79 1.60 9.32
N GLY A 52 9.72 1.86 8.59
CA GLY A 52 8.37 1.96 9.14
C GLY A 52 7.90 0.65 9.77
N LYS A 53 7.50 0.69 11.05
CA LYS A 53 6.79 -0.44 11.67
C LYS A 53 5.32 -0.38 11.26
N SER A 54 4.78 -1.46 10.71
CA SER A 54 3.35 -1.60 10.45
C SER A 54 2.59 -1.60 11.77
N LYS A 55 1.86 -0.51 12.05
CA LYS A 55 0.95 -0.45 13.19
C LYS A 55 -0.39 -1.04 12.79
N ILE A 56 -0.87 -1.99 13.57
CA ILE A 56 -2.21 -2.55 13.42
C ILE A 56 -3.19 -1.61 14.13
N ASN A 57 -4.38 -1.41 13.56
CA ASN A 57 -5.42 -0.64 14.23
C ASN A 57 -5.95 -1.43 15.44
N SER A 58 -5.67 -0.95 16.64
CA SER A 58 -6.08 -1.57 17.91
C SER A 58 -7.60 -1.61 18.10
N GLU A 59 -8.34 -0.69 17.48
CA GLU A 59 -9.80 -0.70 17.51
C GLU A 59 -10.37 -1.86 16.70
N LEU A 60 -9.81 -2.15 15.52
CA LEU A 60 -10.22 -3.31 14.72
C LEU A 60 -9.92 -4.62 15.44
N LEU A 61 -8.78 -4.70 16.15
CA LEU A 61 -8.47 -5.84 17.02
C LEU A 61 -9.54 -6.02 18.10
N ARG A 62 -9.88 -4.94 18.81
CA ARG A 62 -10.90 -4.96 19.86
C ARG A 62 -12.28 -5.39 19.33
N ILE A 63 -12.68 -4.91 18.15
CA ILE A 63 -13.96 -5.31 17.53
C ILE A 63 -13.93 -6.80 17.18
N SER A 64 -12.83 -7.30 16.61
CA SER A 64 -12.67 -8.73 16.31
C SER A 64 -12.81 -9.60 17.56
N ASP A 65 -12.25 -9.17 18.69
CA ASP A 65 -12.34 -9.90 19.96
C ASP A 65 -13.79 -9.97 20.48
N ILE A 66 -14.55 -8.88 20.33
CA ILE A 66 -15.97 -8.82 20.73
C ILE A 66 -16.85 -9.69 19.82
N MET A 67 -16.59 -9.69 18.51
CA MET A 67 -17.39 -10.45 17.53
C MET A 67 -17.14 -11.96 17.54
N SER A 68 -16.14 -12.43 18.29
CA SER A 68 -15.78 -13.85 18.39
C SER A 68 -16.53 -14.59 19.52
N ILE A 69 -17.52 -13.94 20.15
CA ILE A 69 -18.48 -14.51 21.12
C ILE A 69 -19.74 -14.94 20.38
#